data_AF-A0A261BV81-F1
#
_entry.id   AF-A0A261BV81-F1
#
_cell.length_a   1.000
_cell.length_b   1.000
_cell.length_c   1.000
_cell.angle_alpha   90.00
_cell.angle_beta   90.00
_cell.angle_gamma   90.00
#
_symmetry.space_group_name_H-M   'P 1'
#
loop_
_entity.id
_entity.type
_entity.pdbx_description
1 polymer ?
#
loop_
_entity_poly.entity_id
_entity_poly.type
_entity_poly.pdbx_seq_one_letter_code
_entity_poly.pdbx_strand_id
1 'polypeptide(L)'
;MYKFCTGVETLFTDYSTFFDKNLFGTKETLNLDISAVESTLKTCDRYSRCPAMNSVHCFLPKMPEVGHVCKKMMLLKSPYARCLRKLQNQTIQSPDLESLVNDFTNYGITKKCLDLKDRSTLMEAISQECNEEAGRSFKYSIEDLKSYYDC
;
A
#
# COMPACT_ATOMS: atom_id res chain seq x y z
N MET A 1 -6.82 -17.13 23.90
CA MET A 1 -5.48 -16.68 23.47
C MET A 1 -5.06 -17.39 22.17
N TYR A 2 -4.93 -18.72 22.14
CA TYR A 2 -4.54 -19.48 20.93
C TYR A 2 -5.40 -19.16 19.68
N LYS A 3 -6.74 -19.22 19.77
CA LYS A 3 -7.65 -18.88 18.65
C LYS A 3 -7.49 -17.44 18.13
N PHE A 4 -7.11 -16.52 19.00
CA PHE A 4 -6.87 -15.12 18.62
C PHE A 4 -5.58 -15.03 17.82
N CYS A 5 -4.51 -15.69 18.28
CA CYS A 5 -3.22 -15.73 17.61
C CYS A 5 -3.31 -16.38 16.21
N THR A 6 -3.97 -17.54 16.11
CA THR A 6 -4.18 -18.21 14.82
C THR A 6 -5.05 -17.38 13.88
N GLY A 7 -6.06 -16.66 14.41
CA GLY A 7 -6.90 -15.77 13.61
C GLY A 7 -6.13 -14.56 13.05
N VAL A 8 -5.19 -14.00 13.83
CA VAL A 8 -4.31 -12.93 13.35
C VAL A 8 -3.36 -13.45 12.27
N GLU A 9 -2.77 -14.62 12.46
CA GLU A 9 -1.91 -15.26 11.45
C GLU A 9 -2.64 -15.48 10.13
N THR A 10 -3.82 -16.13 10.17
CA THR A 10 -4.65 -16.33 8.97
C THR A 10 -4.98 -15.01 8.28
N LEU A 11 -5.34 -13.97 9.04
CA LEU A 11 -5.64 -12.65 8.48
C LEU A 11 -4.45 -12.05 7.71
N PHE A 12 -3.23 -12.16 8.26
CA PHE A 12 -2.03 -11.64 7.59
C PHE A 12 -1.64 -12.48 6.37
N THR A 13 -1.79 -13.81 6.42
CA THR A 13 -1.61 -14.68 5.26
C THR A 13 -2.61 -14.36 4.15
N ASP A 14 -3.87 -14.14 4.50
CA ASP A 14 -4.94 -13.78 3.56
C ASP A 14 -4.65 -12.43 2.89
N TYR A 15 -4.24 -11.41 3.66
CA TYR A 15 -3.85 -10.12 3.09
C TYR A 15 -2.60 -10.21 2.22
N SER A 16 -1.59 -10.99 2.62
CA SER A 16 -0.41 -11.21 1.79
C SER A 16 -0.81 -11.80 0.44
N THR A 17 -1.60 -12.89 0.47
CA THR A 17 -2.11 -13.54 -0.73
C THR A 17 -2.96 -12.59 -1.58
N PHE A 18 -3.77 -11.74 -0.96
CA PHE A 18 -4.54 -10.71 -1.65
C PHE A 18 -3.64 -9.70 -2.36
N PHE A 19 -2.57 -9.23 -1.70
CA PHE A 19 -1.64 -8.27 -2.27
C PHE A 19 -0.71 -8.86 -3.33
N ASP A 20 -0.43 -10.15 -3.28
CA ASP A 20 0.32 -10.86 -4.33
C ASP A 20 -0.54 -11.03 -5.59
N LYS A 21 -1.86 -11.15 -5.43
CA LYS A 21 -2.80 -11.30 -6.56
C LYS A 21 -3.24 -9.97 -7.16
N ASN A 22 -3.19 -8.88 -6.40
CA ASN A 22 -3.73 -7.58 -6.81
C ASN A 22 -2.66 -6.50 -6.71
N LEU A 23 -2.30 -5.93 -7.85
CA LEU A 23 -1.34 -4.83 -7.92
C LEU A 23 -1.83 -3.61 -7.14
N PHE A 24 -0.90 -2.91 -6.48
CA PHE A 24 -1.24 -1.68 -5.78
C PHE A 24 -1.78 -0.62 -6.76
N GLY A 25 -2.82 0.11 -6.35
CA GLY A 25 -3.45 1.16 -7.17
C GLY A 25 -4.65 0.70 -7.98
N THR A 26 -4.84 -0.62 -8.12
CA THR A 26 -6.07 -1.21 -8.69
C THR A 26 -7.30 -0.90 -7.81
N LYS A 27 -8.50 -1.06 -8.38
CA LYS A 27 -9.75 -0.87 -7.63
C LYS A 27 -9.85 -1.83 -6.45
N GLU A 28 -9.42 -3.06 -6.63
CA GLU A 28 -9.42 -4.11 -5.62
C GLU A 28 -8.61 -3.67 -4.39
N THR A 29 -7.38 -3.21 -4.60
CA THR A 29 -6.51 -2.77 -3.49
C THR A 29 -6.95 -1.46 -2.87
N LEU A 30 -7.37 -0.48 -3.68
CA LEU A 30 -7.78 0.83 -3.18
C LEU A 30 -9.14 0.81 -2.47
N ASN A 31 -10.04 -0.09 -2.83
CA ASN A 31 -11.37 -0.20 -2.19
C ASN A 31 -11.39 -1.06 -0.92
N LEU A 32 -10.23 -1.51 -0.43
CA LEU A 32 -10.16 -2.10 0.91
C LEU A 32 -10.76 -1.15 1.95
N ASP A 33 -11.65 -1.69 2.77
CA ASP A 33 -12.34 -0.93 3.81
C ASP A 33 -11.32 -0.28 4.75
N ILE A 34 -11.41 1.04 4.90
CA ILE A 34 -10.54 1.83 5.78
C ILE A 34 -10.62 1.32 7.22
N SER A 35 -11.78 0.84 7.68
CA SER A 35 -11.91 0.27 9.02
C SER A 35 -11.02 -0.98 9.21
N ALA A 36 -10.96 -1.82 8.17
CA ALA A 36 -10.12 -3.02 8.14
C ALA A 36 -8.63 -2.67 8.03
N VAL A 37 -8.29 -1.66 7.23
CA VAL A 37 -6.92 -1.12 7.14
C VAL A 37 -6.46 -0.62 8.52
N GLU A 38 -7.28 0.17 9.22
CA GLU A 38 -6.94 0.69 10.54
C GLU A 38 -6.81 -0.39 11.60
N SER A 39 -7.70 -1.38 11.60
CA SER A 39 -7.63 -2.54 12.50
C SER A 39 -6.34 -3.34 12.28
N THR A 40 -5.98 -3.56 11.02
CA THR A 40 -4.73 -4.26 10.64
C THR A 40 -3.51 -3.48 11.09
N LEU A 41 -3.49 -2.16 10.88
CA LEU A 41 -2.38 -1.29 11.32
C LEU A 41 -2.23 -1.24 12.85
N LYS A 42 -3.32 -1.31 13.62
CA LYS A 42 -3.22 -1.48 15.09
C LYS A 42 -2.53 -2.79 15.46
N THR A 43 -2.74 -3.85 14.68
CA THR A 43 -2.07 -5.13 14.89
C THR A 43 -0.59 -5.05 14.49
N CYS A 44 -0.27 -4.36 13.40
CA CYS A 44 1.11 -4.05 12.99
C CYS A 44 1.90 -3.34 14.10
N ASP A 45 1.33 -2.30 14.71
CA ASP A 45 1.96 -1.53 15.79
C ASP A 45 2.14 -2.38 17.07
N ARG A 46 1.19 -3.26 17.37
CA ARG A 46 1.34 -4.21 18.48
C ARG A 46 2.46 -5.21 18.21
N TYR A 47 2.58 -5.71 16.99
CA TYR A 47 3.62 -6.67 16.61
C TYR A 47 5.02 -6.05 16.67
N SER A 48 5.19 -4.80 16.20
CA SER A 48 6.48 -4.10 16.23
C SER A 48 6.96 -3.77 17.65
N ARG A 49 6.04 -3.55 18.58
CA ARG A 49 6.34 -3.24 20.00
C ARG A 49 6.51 -4.47 20.89
N CYS A 50 6.20 -5.68 20.41
CA CYS A 50 6.40 -6.90 21.19
C CYS A 50 7.88 -7.30 21.17
N PRO A 51 8.59 -7.27 22.32
CA PRO A 51 9.97 -7.74 22.37
C PRO A 51 10.00 -9.26 22.16
N ALA A 52 11.00 -9.75 21.42
CA ALA A 52 11.16 -11.17 21.07
C ALA A 52 11.20 -12.11 22.29
N MET A 53 11.48 -11.59 23.49
CA MET A 53 11.53 -12.34 24.75
C MET A 53 10.18 -12.50 25.46
N ASN A 54 9.10 -11.84 25.02
CA ASN A 54 7.78 -11.92 25.67
C ASN A 54 6.92 -13.08 25.10
N SER A 55 7.58 -14.20 24.80
CA SER A 55 7.00 -15.40 24.20
C SER A 55 5.88 -16.02 25.04
N VAL A 56 5.77 -15.68 26.33
CA VAL A 56 4.81 -16.29 27.27
C VAL A 56 3.46 -15.54 27.31
N HIS A 57 3.41 -14.26 26.91
CA HIS A 57 2.20 -13.42 27.03
C HIS A 57 1.65 -12.89 25.69
N CYS A 58 2.40 -13.00 24.59
CA CYS A 58 1.87 -12.76 23.24
C CYS A 58 2.60 -13.69 22.26
N PHE A 59 2.08 -14.91 22.09
CA PHE A 59 2.41 -15.78 20.96
C PHE A 59 1.80 -15.20 19.68
N LEU A 60 2.34 -14.11 19.14
CA LEU A 60 2.15 -13.89 17.71
C LEU A 60 3.24 -14.74 17.03
N PRO A 61 2.85 -15.80 16.28
CA PRO A 61 3.84 -16.62 15.59
C PRO A 61 4.71 -15.73 14.69
N LYS A 62 5.90 -16.20 14.33
CA LYS A 62 6.74 -15.50 13.37
C LYS A 62 5.98 -15.48 12.04
N MET A 63 5.33 -14.36 11.75
CA MET A 63 4.56 -14.13 10.53
C MET A 63 5.45 -13.32 9.57
N PRO A 64 6.14 -13.96 8.61
CA PRO A 64 7.02 -13.25 7.67
C PRO A 64 6.26 -12.21 6.84
N GLU A 65 4.96 -12.38 6.67
CA GLU A 65 4.06 -11.51 5.90
C GLU A 65 3.84 -10.14 6.56
N VAL A 66 4.04 -10.03 7.88
CA VAL A 66 3.70 -8.82 8.64
C VAL A 66 4.39 -7.58 8.07
N GLY A 67 5.69 -7.66 7.78
CA GLY A 67 6.42 -6.51 7.23
C GLY A 67 5.81 -6.01 5.92
N HIS A 68 5.53 -6.94 5.00
CA HIS A 68 4.94 -6.67 3.70
C HIS A 68 3.51 -6.11 3.80
N VAL A 69 2.63 -6.80 4.52
CA VAL A 69 1.24 -6.40 4.71
C VAL A 69 1.15 -5.04 5.40
N CYS A 70 1.93 -4.82 6.46
CA CYS A 70 1.90 -3.55 7.20
C CYS A 70 2.35 -2.37 6.33
N LYS A 71 3.40 -2.51 5.52
CA LYS A 71 3.83 -1.46 4.60
C LYS A 71 2.75 -1.11 3.57
N LYS A 72 2.14 -2.13 2.94
CA LYS A 72 1.03 -1.90 1.98
C LYS A 72 -0.18 -1.25 2.65
N MET A 73 -0.55 -1.68 3.85
CA MET A 73 -1.63 -1.07 4.63
C MET A 73 -1.32 0.39 5.01
N MET A 74 -0.08 0.71 5.37
CA MET A 74 0.33 2.09 5.65
C MET A 74 0.21 2.96 4.38
N LEU A 75 0.68 2.43 3.24
CA LEU A 75 0.56 3.11 1.96
C LEU A 75 -0.91 3.32 1.58
N LEU A 76 -1.79 2.35 1.81
CA LEU A 76 -3.23 2.47 1.58
C LEU A 76 -3.89 3.56 2.45
N LYS A 77 -3.37 3.85 3.64
CA LYS A 77 -3.86 4.93 4.50
C LYS A 77 -3.28 6.31 4.13
N SER A 78 -2.25 6.34 3.30
CA SER A 78 -1.50 7.55 2.98
C SER A 78 -2.31 8.60 2.20
N PRO A 79 -1.90 9.88 2.24
CA PRO A 79 -2.44 10.94 1.38
C PRO A 79 -2.38 10.59 -0.12
N TYR A 80 -1.32 9.91 -0.55
CA TYR A 80 -1.19 9.44 -1.93
C TYR A 80 -2.27 8.42 -2.31
N ALA A 81 -2.51 7.38 -1.52
CA ALA A 81 -3.56 6.40 -1.82
C ALA A 81 -4.96 7.00 -1.74
N ARG A 82 -5.17 7.99 -0.85
CA ARG A 82 -6.43 8.75 -0.80
C ARG A 82 -6.67 9.55 -2.07
N CYS A 83 -5.61 10.15 -2.62
CA CYS A 83 -5.62 10.82 -3.90
C CYS A 83 -6.02 9.85 -5.03
N LEU A 84 -5.35 8.69 -5.14
CA LEU A 84 -5.69 7.69 -6.17
C LEU A 84 -7.16 7.26 -6.11
N ARG A 85 -7.73 7.03 -4.91
CA ARG A 85 -9.16 6.69 -4.75
C ARG A 85 -10.11 7.75 -5.32
N LYS A 86 -9.75 9.04 -5.19
CA LYS A 86 -10.55 10.13 -5.76
C LYS A 86 -10.47 10.11 -7.29
N LEU A 87 -9.24 9.95 -7.81
CA LEU A 87 -8.97 9.95 -9.24
C LEU A 87 -9.64 8.79 -9.98
N GLN A 88 -9.90 7.65 -9.32
CA GLN A 88 -10.64 6.53 -9.92
C GLN A 88 -12.05 6.89 -10.42
N ASN A 89 -12.65 7.98 -9.92
CA ASN A 89 -14.00 8.41 -10.27
C ASN A 89 -14.04 9.82 -10.88
N GLN A 90 -12.90 10.35 -11.30
CA GLN A 90 -12.78 11.71 -11.84
C GLN A 90 -12.09 11.70 -13.20
N THR A 91 -12.36 12.74 -13.99
CA THR A 91 -11.57 13.00 -15.20
C THR A 91 -10.19 13.52 -14.79
N ILE A 92 -9.15 12.78 -15.17
CA ILE A 92 -7.76 13.11 -14.89
C ILE A 92 -7.26 14.00 -16.03
N GLN A 93 -6.63 15.13 -15.72
CA GLN A 93 -6.20 16.07 -16.75
C GLN A 93 -4.79 15.75 -17.27
N SER A 94 -3.93 15.23 -16.40
CA SER A 94 -2.57 14.82 -16.75
C SER A 94 -2.57 13.44 -17.41
N PRO A 95 -2.10 13.29 -18.67
CA PRO A 95 -1.99 11.99 -19.33
C PRO A 95 -1.07 11.00 -18.60
N ASP A 96 -0.02 11.52 -17.94
CA ASP A 96 0.90 10.69 -17.15
C ASP A 96 0.23 10.16 -15.89
N LEU A 97 -0.56 11.00 -15.21
CA LEU A 97 -1.32 10.57 -14.05
C LEU A 97 -2.49 9.65 -14.43
N GLU A 98 -3.12 9.88 -15.58
CA GLU A 98 -4.19 9.03 -16.09
C GLU A 98 -3.66 7.62 -16.37
N SER A 99 -2.51 7.52 -17.03
CA SER A 99 -1.82 6.25 -17.26
C SER A 99 -1.39 5.58 -15.93
N LEU A 100 -0.91 6.35 -14.95
CA LEU A 100 -0.61 5.84 -13.61
C LEU A 100 -1.86 5.20 -12.97
N VAL A 101 -3.01 5.87 -13.03
CA VAL A 101 -4.23 5.45 -12.33
C VAL A 101 -4.95 4.31 -13.04
N ASN A 102 -4.93 4.27 -14.37
CA ASN A 102 -5.83 3.40 -15.14
C ASN A 102 -5.13 2.25 -15.90
N ASP A 103 -3.84 2.36 -16.26
CA ASP A 103 -3.16 1.38 -17.11
C ASP A 103 -2.35 0.36 -16.30
N PHE A 104 -2.94 -0.79 -15.99
CA PHE A 104 -2.26 -1.91 -15.31
C PHE A 104 -1.82 -3.03 -16.28
N THR A 105 -1.74 -2.73 -17.58
CA THR A 105 -1.15 -3.68 -18.54
C THR A 105 0.38 -3.76 -18.36
N ASN A 106 1.04 -4.76 -18.94
CA ASN A 106 2.50 -4.85 -18.89
C ASN A 106 3.21 -3.57 -19.38
N TYR A 107 2.63 -2.90 -20.40
CA TYR A 107 3.12 -1.61 -20.88
C TYR A 107 2.95 -0.53 -19.81
N GLY A 108 1.75 -0.43 -19.21
CA GLY A 108 1.46 0.52 -18.14
C GLY A 108 2.33 0.33 -16.90
N ILE A 109 2.61 -0.92 -16.51
CA ILE A 109 3.53 -1.24 -15.40
C ILE A 109 4.97 -0.84 -15.76
N THR A 110 5.43 -1.16 -16.97
CA THR A 110 6.76 -0.73 -17.44
C THR A 110 6.88 0.79 -17.42
N LYS A 111 5.85 1.51 -17.88
CA LYS A 111 5.82 2.99 -17.83
C LYS A 111 5.89 3.50 -16.38
N LYS A 112 5.12 2.91 -15.46
CA LYS A 112 5.19 3.24 -14.02
C LYS A 112 6.61 3.10 -13.47
N CYS A 113 7.32 2.03 -13.80
CA CYS A 113 8.71 1.85 -13.38
C CYS A 113 9.64 2.96 -13.89
N LEU A 114 9.45 3.43 -15.13
CA LEU A 114 10.23 4.54 -15.71
C LEU A 114 9.90 5.91 -15.09
N ASP A 115 8.68 6.07 -14.59
CA ASP A 115 8.17 7.32 -14.01
C ASP A 115 8.38 7.41 -12.48
N LEU A 116 8.63 6.28 -11.81
CA LEU A 116 8.99 6.18 -10.39
C LEU A 116 10.45 6.56 -10.14
N LYS A 117 10.75 7.84 -10.30
CA LYS A 117 12.06 8.45 -10.03
C LYS A 117 11.90 9.74 -9.24
N ASP A 118 12.93 10.11 -8.48
CA ASP A 118 12.91 11.26 -7.57
C ASP A 118 12.56 12.62 -8.23
N ARG A 119 12.77 12.71 -9.55
CA ARG A 119 12.37 13.86 -10.37
C ARG A 119 11.59 13.37 -11.58
N SER A 120 10.26 13.34 -11.47
CA SER A 120 9.35 13.04 -12.57
C SER A 120 8.23 14.07 -12.66
N THR A 121 7.74 14.27 -13.88
CA THR A 121 6.50 15.02 -14.17
C THR A 121 5.31 14.45 -13.40
N LEU A 122 5.36 13.16 -13.07
CA LEU A 122 4.34 12.46 -12.28
C LEU A 122 4.20 13.02 -10.86
N MET A 123 5.31 13.36 -10.18
CA MET A 123 5.25 13.93 -8.83
C MET A 123 4.61 15.33 -8.84
N GLU A 124 4.93 16.14 -9.85
CA GLU A 124 4.31 17.45 -10.06
C GLU A 124 2.82 17.31 -10.37
N ALA A 125 2.44 16.38 -11.25
CA ALA A 125 1.04 16.09 -11.57
C ALA A 125 0.23 15.65 -10.34
N ILE A 126 0.77 14.75 -9.51
CA ILE A 126 0.14 14.34 -8.24
C ILE A 126 -0.02 15.54 -7.30
N SER A 127 1.00 16.39 -7.21
CA SER A 127 0.95 17.56 -6.32
C SER A 127 -0.10 18.58 -6.76
N GLN A 128 -0.27 18.77 -8.08
CA GLN A 128 -1.23 19.68 -8.67
C GLN A 128 -2.67 19.16 -8.58
N GLU A 129 -2.91 17.90 -8.93
CA GLU A 129 -4.27 17.34 -8.95
C GLU A 129 -4.80 16.96 -7.56
N CYS A 130 -3.91 16.64 -6.61
CA CYS A 130 -4.33 16.19 -5.28
C CYS A 130 -3.95 17.15 -4.15
N ASN A 131 -2.66 17.47 -4.00
CA ASN A 131 -2.05 18.48 -3.13
C ASN A 131 -0.57 18.12 -2.85
N GLU A 132 0.18 19.05 -2.24
CA GLU A 132 1.57 18.81 -1.85
C GLU A 132 1.74 17.62 -0.87
N GLU A 133 0.76 17.37 -0.01
CA GLU A 133 0.84 16.27 0.96
C GLU A 133 0.85 14.90 0.25
N ALA A 134 -0.01 14.73 -0.75
CA ALA A 134 -0.02 13.56 -1.62
C ALA A 134 1.28 13.43 -2.42
N GLY A 135 1.81 14.54 -2.94
CA GLY A 135 3.10 14.57 -3.64
C GLY A 135 4.26 14.14 -2.75
N ARG A 136 4.35 14.66 -1.52
CA ARG A 136 5.37 14.25 -0.54
C ARG A 136 5.20 12.79 -0.14
N SER A 137 3.97 12.35 0.13
CA SER A 137 3.67 10.95 0.44
C SER A 137 4.09 10.02 -0.70
N PHE A 138 3.81 10.38 -1.94
CA PHE A 138 4.24 9.63 -3.11
C PHE A 138 5.77 9.51 -3.16
N LYS A 139 6.48 10.63 -2.99
CA LYS A 139 7.95 10.67 -2.96
C LYS A 139 8.54 9.73 -1.91
N TYR A 140 8.02 9.74 -0.70
CA TYR A 140 8.50 8.84 0.37
C TYR A 140 8.25 7.36 0.09
N SER A 141 7.29 7.04 -0.78
CA SER A 141 6.88 5.68 -1.08
C SER A 141 7.43 5.16 -2.41
N ILE A 142 8.27 5.90 -3.13
CA ILE A 142 8.80 5.50 -4.45
C ILE A 142 9.46 4.12 -4.39
N GLU A 143 10.33 3.86 -3.41
CA GLU A 143 11.05 2.59 -3.32
C GLU A 143 10.12 1.41 -3.00
N ASP A 144 9.13 1.60 -2.11
CA ASP A 144 8.12 0.59 -1.86
C ASP A 144 7.24 0.37 -3.11
N LEU A 145 6.87 1.43 -3.83
CA LEU A 145 6.07 1.35 -5.06
C LEU A 145 6.80 0.62 -6.18
N LYS A 146 8.10 0.85 -6.37
CA LYS A 146 8.94 0.09 -7.31
C LYS A 146 8.86 -1.40 -7.02
N SER A 147 9.08 -1.78 -5.76
CA SER A 147 8.99 -3.17 -5.32
C SER A 147 7.58 -3.76 -5.52
N TYR A 148 6.51 -2.96 -5.48
CA TYR A 148 5.15 -3.45 -5.68
C TYR A 148 4.74 -3.60 -7.15
N TYR A 149 5.51 -3.02 -8.07
CA TYR A 149 5.30 -3.13 -9.52
C TYR A 149 6.36 -4.03 -10.18
N ASP A 150 7.18 -4.73 -9.38
CA ASP A 150 8.31 -5.54 -9.84
C ASP A 150 9.26 -4.79 -10.78
N CYS A 151 9.48 -3.52 -10.45
CA CYS A 151 10.64 -2.76 -10.88
C CYS A 151 11.85 -3.15 -10.00
#